data_AF-A0A2M7TH50-F1
#
_entry.id   AF-A0A2M7TH50-F1
#
_cell.length_a   1.000
_cell.length_b   1.000
_cell.length_c   1.000
_cell.angle_alpha   90.00
_cell.angle_beta   90.00
_cell.angle_gamma   90.00
#
_symmetry.space_group_name_H-M   'P 1'
#
loop_
_entity.id
_entity.type
_entity.pdbx_description
1 polymer ?
#
loop_
_entity_poly.entity_id
_entity_poly.type
_entity_poly.pdbx_seq_one_letter_code
_entity_poly.pdbx_strand_id
1 'polypeptide(L)'
;MLPLAVKLVKISTTYQEFEETIKEFEVKSFKKKVRKSCPVEYWGIIAIVDGRKIKVIIRKRGENGAMHFWSIVPAWVTNKYRDTRFFTTMKGNPEED
;
A
#
# COMPACT_ATOMS: atom_id res chain seq x y z
N MET A 1 9.74 -10.40 -10.19
CA MET A 1 8.69 -9.71 -9.40
C MET A 1 8.97 -8.23 -9.20
N LEU A 2 10.16 -7.81 -8.72
CA LEU A 2 10.48 -6.39 -8.55
C LEU A 2 10.32 -5.52 -9.82
N PRO A 3 10.80 -5.95 -11.02
CA PRO A 3 10.62 -5.17 -12.24
C PRO A 3 9.14 -4.95 -12.60
N LEU A 4 8.29 -5.92 -12.30
CA LEU A 4 6.85 -5.83 -12.51
C LEU A 4 6.22 -4.84 -11.54
N ALA A 5 6.63 -4.86 -10.26
CA ALA A 5 6.20 -3.85 -9.29
C ALA A 5 6.58 -2.43 -9.76
N VAL A 6 7.81 -2.23 -10.22
CA VAL A 6 8.25 -0.93 -10.76
C VAL A 6 7.42 -0.51 -11.97
N LYS A 7 7.14 -1.45 -12.89
CA LYS A 7 6.29 -1.18 -14.06
C LYS A 7 4.88 -0.76 -13.62
N LEU A 8 4.26 -1.51 -12.70
CA LEU A 8 2.93 -1.20 -12.18
C LEU A 8 2.88 0.18 -11.51
N VAL A 9 3.83 0.49 -10.63
CA VAL A 9 3.90 1.81 -9.97
C VAL A 9 4.04 2.95 -10.98
N LYS A 10 4.76 2.74 -12.09
CA LYS A 10 4.94 3.78 -13.12
C LYS A 10 3.70 4.01 -13.98
N ILE A 11 2.90 2.98 -14.25
CA ILE A 11 1.74 3.08 -15.14
C ILE A 11 0.43 3.35 -14.39
N SER A 12 0.36 2.96 -13.12
CA SER A 12 -0.84 3.12 -12.32
C SER A 12 -1.02 4.57 -11.91
N THR A 13 -2.18 5.12 -12.25
CA THR A 13 -2.60 6.48 -11.86
C THR A 13 -3.47 6.48 -10.61
N THR A 14 -3.93 5.31 -10.16
CA THR A 14 -4.81 5.13 -9.01
C THR A 14 -4.29 4.05 -8.07
N TYR A 15 -4.67 4.17 -6.80
CA TYR A 15 -4.57 3.11 -5.81
C TYR A 15 -5.98 2.60 -5.50
N GLN A 16 -6.09 1.33 -5.11
CA GLN A 16 -7.37 0.69 -4.78
C GLN A 16 -7.56 0.57 -3.26
N GLU A 17 -6.47 0.60 -2.51
CA GLU A 17 -6.48 0.51 -1.06
C GLU A 17 -5.60 1.61 -0.46
N PHE A 18 -6.07 2.18 0.64
CA PHE A 18 -5.32 3.14 1.45
C PHE A 18 -5.51 2.81 2.93
N GLU A 19 -4.41 2.88 3.68
CA GLU A 19 -4.41 2.71 5.13
C GLU A 19 -3.45 3.72 5.75
N GLU A 20 -3.91 4.43 6.79
CA GLU A 20 -3.10 5.31 7.61
C GLU A 20 -3.10 4.80 9.05
N THR A 21 -1.92 4.73 9.66
CA THR A 21 -1.76 4.24 11.03
C THR A 21 -0.58 4.90 11.72
N ILE A 22 -0.66 5.11 13.04
CA ILE A 22 0.44 5.62 13.85
C ILE A 22 1.32 4.44 14.27
N LYS A 23 2.61 4.47 13.92
CA LYS A 23 3.59 3.45 14.34
C LYS A 23 4.75 4.08 15.09
N GLU A 24 5.28 3.34 16.05
CA GLU A 24 6.43 3.73 16.83
C GLU A 24 7.73 3.27 16.14
N PHE A 25 8.69 4.17 15.98
CA PHE A 25 9.99 3.87 15.39
C PHE A 25 11.12 4.29 16.32
N GLU A 26 12.17 3.47 16.36
CA GLU A 26 13.41 3.83 17.02
C GLU A 26 14.23 4.74 16.08
N VAL A 27 14.38 6.01 16.46
CA VAL A 27 15.15 7.01 15.72
C VAL A 27 16.36 7.43 16.53
N LYS A 28 17.48 7.64 15.86
CA LYS A 28 18.69 8.17 16.50
C LYS A 28 18.56 9.69 16.56
N SER A 29 18.50 10.24 17.76
CA SER A 29 18.46 11.68 18.01
C SER A 29 19.53 12.01 19.04
N PHE A 30 20.41 12.97 18.73
CA PHE A 30 21.51 13.40 19.62
C PHE A 30 22.30 12.23 20.25
N LYS A 31 22.73 11.26 19.43
CA LYS A 31 23.45 10.04 19.84
C LYS A 31 22.68 9.09 20.77
N LYS A 32 21.43 9.37 21.12
CA LYS A 32 20.54 8.46 21.86
C LYS A 32 19.53 7.83 20.91
N LYS A 33 19.10 6.61 21.23
CA LYS A 33 17.97 5.97 20.56
C LYS A 33 16.70 6.42 21.28
N VAL A 34 15.78 7.02 20.55
CA VAL A 34 14.51 7.53 21.07
C VAL A 34 13.39 6.89 20.28
N ARG A 35 12.32 6.48 20.97
CA ARG A 35 11.10 6.02 20.33
C ARG A 35 10.25 7.21 19.95
N LYS A 36 9.87 7.30 18.68
CA LYS A 36 9.01 8.35 18.17
C LYS A 36 7.85 7.74 17.41
N SER A 37 6.64 8.12 17.77
CA SER A 37 5.44 7.82 17.00
C SER A 37 5.39 8.71 15.77
N CYS A 38 5.16 8.12 14.60
CA CYS A 38 4.87 8.87 13.39
C CYS A 38 3.72 8.23 12.60
N PRO A 39 2.93 9.04 11.86
CA PRO A 39 1.94 8.50 10.94
C PRO A 39 2.65 7.74 9.82
N VAL A 40 2.04 6.65 9.39
CA VAL A 40 2.53 5.80 8.31
C VAL A 40 1.37 5.51 7.39
N GLU A 41 1.56 5.92 6.14
CA GLU A 41 0.57 5.76 5.09
C GLU A 41 1.00 4.60 4.19
N TYR A 42 0.03 3.78 3.78
CA TYR A 42 0.18 2.67 2.86
C TYR A 42 -0.80 2.83 1.72
N TRP A 43 -0.29 2.72 0.49
CA TRP A 43 -1.11 2.65 -0.73
C TRP A 43 -0.96 1.28 -1.37
N GLY A 44 -2.09 0.63 -1.64
CA GLY A 44 -2.17 -0.65 -2.35
C GLY A 44 -2.58 -0.45 -3.79
N ILE A 45 -1.68 -0.77 -4.72
CA ILE A 45 -1.95 -0.84 -6.15
C ILE A 45 -2.22 -2.29 -6.50
N ILE A 46 -3.40 -2.59 -7.02
CA ILE A 46 -3.85 -3.93 -7.35
C ILE A 46 -4.03 -4.02 -8.86
N ALA A 47 -3.35 -4.99 -9.49
CA ALA A 47 -3.44 -5.23 -10.91
C ALA A 47 -3.54 -6.73 -11.20
N ILE A 48 -4.13 -7.08 -12.33
CA ILE A 48 -4.09 -8.44 -12.88
C ILE A 48 -3.03 -8.45 -13.98
N VAL A 49 -2.03 -9.32 -13.84
CA VAL A 49 -0.94 -9.50 -14.81
C VAL A 49 -0.82 -11.00 -15.07
N ASP A 50 -0.88 -11.40 -16.34
CA ASP A 50 -0.78 -12.79 -16.78
C ASP A 50 -1.72 -13.75 -16.01
N GLY A 51 -2.97 -13.32 -15.82
CA GLY A 51 -4.00 -14.09 -15.09
C GLY A 51 -3.80 -14.15 -13.57
N ARG A 52 -2.84 -13.41 -13.00
CA ARG A 52 -2.57 -13.37 -11.56
C ARG A 52 -2.85 -11.99 -11.00
N LYS A 53 -3.60 -11.94 -9.89
CA LYS A 53 -3.81 -10.71 -9.12
C LYS A 53 -2.58 -10.42 -8.28
N ILE A 54 -2.03 -9.22 -8.41
CA ILE A 54 -0.81 -8.76 -7.74
C ILE A 54 -1.14 -7.47 -7.03
N LYS A 55 -0.70 -7.36 -5.78
CA LYS A 55 -0.78 -6.13 -4.99
C LYS A 55 0.62 -5.58 -4.74
N VAL A 56 0.84 -4.32 -5.08
CA VAL A 56 2.07 -3.57 -4.77
C VAL A 56 1.74 -2.58 -3.67
N ILE A 57 2.57 -2.54 -2.63
CA ILE A 57 2.40 -1.65 -1.49
C ILE A 57 3.49 -0.59 -1.52
N ILE A 58 3.07 0.67 -1.52
CA ILE A 58 3.91 1.84 -1.34
C ILE A 58 3.72 2.34 0.09
N ARG A 59 4.79 2.77 0.75
CA ARG A 59 4.73 3.31 2.11
C ARG A 59 5.40 4.67 2.21
N LYS A 60 4.79 5.57 2.97
CA LYS A 60 5.38 6.85 3.42
C LYS A 60 5.40 6.90 4.95
N ARG A 61 6.48 7.43 5.52
CA ARG A 61 6.64 7.58 6.98
C ARG A 61 6.73 9.06 7.35
N GLY A 62 5.80 9.53 8.16
CA GLY A 62 5.71 10.93 8.55
C GLY A 62 5.24 11.83 7.39
N GLU A 63 4.82 13.03 7.75
CA GLU A 63 4.24 14.01 6.81
C GLU A 63 5.22 14.40 5.68
N ASN A 64 6.51 14.56 6.02
CA ASN A 64 7.59 14.91 5.09
C ASN A 64 8.39 13.69 4.58
N GLY A 65 7.88 12.48 4.78
CA GLY A 65 8.53 11.26 4.30
C GLY A 65 8.46 11.12 2.78
N ALA A 66 9.49 10.51 2.18
CA ALA A 66 9.39 10.05 0.81
C ALA A 66 8.54 8.77 0.71
N MET A 67 7.84 8.61 -0.39
CA MET A 67 7.19 7.35 -0.75
C MET A 67 8.24 6.34 -1.18
N HIS A 68 8.14 5.12 -0.66
CA HIS A 68 9.04 4.04 -1.01
C HIS A 68 8.26 2.77 -1.33
N PHE A 69 8.79 1.97 -2.25
CA PHE A 69 8.35 0.59 -2.41
C PHE A 69 8.51 -0.14 -1.07
N TRP A 70 7.43 -0.76 -0.62
CA TRP A 70 7.43 -1.51 0.64
C TRP A 70 7.37 -3.01 0.41
N SER A 71 6.41 -3.49 -0.39
CA SER A 71 6.23 -4.91 -0.62
C SER A 71 5.45 -5.20 -1.91
N ILE A 72 5.59 -6.42 -2.43
CA ILE A 72 4.76 -6.98 -3.50
C ILE A 72 4.14 -8.29 -2.98
N VAL A 73 2.83 -8.42 -3.10
CA VAL A 73 2.07 -9.60 -2.72
C VAL A 73 1.55 -10.28 -3.98
N PRO A 74 2.14 -11.41 -4.41
CA PRO A 74 1.63 -12.20 -5.51
C PRO A 74 0.36 -12.95 -5.09
N ALA A 75 -0.48 -13.30 -6.07
CA ALA A 75 -1.70 -14.07 -5.85
C ALA A 75 -2.58 -13.47 -4.75
N TRP A 76 -2.74 -12.15 -4.77
CA TRP A 76 -3.59 -11.44 -3.81
C TRP A 76 -5.03 -11.93 -3.94
N VAL A 77 -5.53 -12.62 -2.92
CA VAL A 77 -6.90 -13.11 -2.86
C VAL A 77 -7.74 -12.10 -2.09
N THR A 78 -8.85 -11.67 -2.68
CA THR A 78 -9.86 -10.88 -1.97
C THR A 78 -10.58 -11.77 -0.96
N ASN A 79 -10.58 -11.37 0.29
CA ASN A 79 -11.34 -12.02 1.35
C ASN A 79 -12.34 -11.00 1.89
N LYS A 80 -13.64 -11.24 1.60
CA LYS A 80 -14.75 -10.32 1.95
C LYS A 80 -14.71 -9.83 3.40
N TYR A 81 -14.26 -10.66 4.35
CA TYR A 81 -14.17 -10.30 5.78
C TYR A 81 -12.95 -9.45 6.14
N ARG A 82 -11.83 -9.59 5.41
CA ARG A 82 -10.63 -8.76 5.62
C ARG A 82 -10.74 -7.43 4.88
N ASP A 83 -11.36 -7.45 3.71
CA ASP A 83 -11.46 -6.30 2.81
C ASP A 83 -12.45 -5.24 3.32
N THR A 84 -13.33 -5.57 4.28
CA THR A 84 -14.28 -4.62 4.89
C THR A 84 -13.60 -3.51 5.68
N ARG A 85 -12.32 -3.72 6.10
CA ARG A 85 -11.55 -2.73 6.85
C ARG A 85 -10.82 -1.71 5.95
N PHE A 86 -10.76 -1.95 4.65
CA PHE A 86 -10.12 -1.04 3.71
C PHE A 86 -11.19 -0.16 3.04
N PHE A 87 -10.86 1.10 2.78
CA PHE A 87 -11.73 1.99 2.01
C PHE A 87 -11.76 1.55 0.55
N THR A 88 -12.78 0.79 0.17
CA THR A 88 -12.98 0.36 -1.22
C THR A 88 -13.41 1.55 -2.07
N THR A 89 -12.59 1.93 -3.05
CA THR A 89 -12.89 3.05 -3.97
C THR A 89 -13.82 2.65 -5.13
N MET A 90 -14.30 1.40 -5.17
CA MET A 90 -15.18 0.94 -6.24
C MET A 90 -16.58 1.55 -6.09
N LYS A 91 -16.99 2.35 -7.08
CA LYS A 91 -18.35 2.83 -7.28
C LYS A 91 -18.82 2.28 -8.63
N GLY A 92 -19.68 1.27 -8.62
CA GLY A 92 -20.23 0.62 -9.81
C GLY A 92 -20.81 -0.76 -9.49
N ASN A 93 -21.78 -1.21 -10.27
CA ASN A 93 -22.37 -2.54 -10.16
C ASN A 93 -21.93 -3.38 -11.37
N PRO A 94 -21.01 -4.36 -11.21
CA PRO A 94 -20.50 -5.15 -12.33
C PRO A 94 -21.55 -5.98 -13.08
N GLU A 95 -22.75 -6.18 -12.50
CA GLU A 95 -23.84 -6.90 -13.16
C GLU A 95 -24.76 -5.96 -13.97
N GLU A 96 -24.72 -4.65 -13.70
CA GLU A 96 -25.55 -3.63 -14.36
C GLU A 96 -24.73 -2.68 -15.26
N ASP A 97 -23.40 -2.66 -15.13
CA ASP A 97 -22.43 -1.86 -15.92
C ASP A 97 -21.59 -2.76 -16.86
#